data_AF-A0A6L3Y659-F1
#
_entry.id   AF-A0A6L3Y659-F1
#
_cell.length_a   1.000
_cell.length_b   1.000
_cell.length_c   1.000
_cell.angle_alpha   90.00
_cell.angle_beta   90.00
_cell.angle_gamma   90.00
#
_symmetry.space_group_name_H-M   'P 1'
#
loop_
_entity.id
_entity.type
_entity.pdbx_description
1 polymer ?
#
loop_
_entity_poly.entity_id
_entity_poly.type
_entity_poly.pdbx_seq_one_letter_code
_entity_poly.pdbx_strand_id
1 'polypeptide(L)'
;LSASEPGSGQMTLVAWNYTLTGPTPAGLRVRLCSLTRCAEIEGQRGTTQAFNGVSAQEPLRFIWEVPGGGRLIPALKVQRNEVLVNYR
;
A
#
# COMPACT_ATOMS: atom_id res chain seq x y z
N LEU A 1 -4.50 -7.15 10.12
CA LEU A 1 -5.55 -6.98 9.11
C LEU A 1 -5.23 -7.95 7.98
N SER A 2 -5.87 -9.11 7.99
CA SER A 2 -5.79 -10.12 6.92
C SER A 2 -7.05 -10.01 6.06
N ALA A 3 -7.01 -10.47 4.81
CA ALA A 3 -8.20 -10.53 3.96
C ALA A 3 -9.33 -11.27 4.69
N SER A 4 -10.56 -10.74 4.61
CA SER A 4 -11.73 -11.31 5.27
C SER A 4 -12.04 -12.73 4.80
N GLU A 5 -11.66 -13.07 3.57
CA GLU A 5 -11.54 -14.45 3.08
C GLU A 5 -10.30 -14.54 2.18
N PRO A 6 -9.25 -15.29 2.57
CA PRO A 6 -8.15 -15.59 1.67
C PRO A 6 -8.70 -16.49 0.56
N GLY A 7 -9.00 -15.92 -0.60
CA GLY A 7 -9.26 -16.71 -1.80
C GLY A 7 -8.06 -17.60 -2.09
N SER A 8 -8.31 -18.86 -2.45
CA SER A 8 -7.27 -19.64 -3.14
C SER A 8 -7.14 -19.06 -4.55
N GLY A 9 -5.96 -18.55 -4.91
CA GLY A 9 -5.74 -17.88 -6.19
C GLY A 9 -4.52 -16.97 -6.20
N GLN A 10 -4.25 -16.39 -7.37
CA GLN A 10 -3.18 -15.43 -7.58
C GLN A 10 -3.77 -14.03 -7.80
N MET A 11 -3.15 -13.03 -7.17
CA MET A 11 -3.48 -11.62 -7.37
C MET A 11 -3.29 -11.26 -8.85
N THR A 12 -4.15 -10.38 -9.35
CA THR A 12 -4.12 -9.87 -10.73
C THR A 12 -4.02 -8.35 -10.76
N LEU A 13 -4.97 -7.67 -10.11
CA LEU A 13 -5.03 -6.22 -10.00
C LEU A 13 -5.26 -5.84 -8.53
N VAL A 14 -4.45 -4.92 -8.04
CA VAL A 14 -4.57 -4.37 -6.68
C VAL A 14 -4.91 -2.90 -6.81
N ALA A 15 -6.08 -2.53 -6.29
CA ALA A 15 -6.46 -1.14 -6.08
C ALA A 15 -6.15 -0.75 -4.64
N TRP A 16 -5.79 0.51 -4.42
CA TRP A 16 -5.51 1.02 -3.09
C TRP A 16 -6.09 2.42 -2.91
N ASN A 17 -6.39 2.74 -1.65
CA ASN A 17 -6.86 4.04 -1.23
C ASN A 17 -6.30 4.34 0.17
N TYR A 18 -5.69 5.50 0.35
CA TYR A 18 -5.33 5.97 1.68
C TYR A 18 -5.68 7.44 1.88
N THR A 19 -5.97 7.79 3.13
CA THR A 19 -6.30 9.16 3.53
C THR A 19 -5.31 9.61 4.60
N LEU A 20 -4.74 10.81 4.41
CA LEU A 20 -3.87 11.45 5.39
C LEU A 20 -4.64 12.54 6.14
N THR A 21 -4.30 12.70 7.42
CA THR A 21 -4.75 13.85 8.20
C THR A 21 -3.69 14.96 8.11
N GLY A 22 -4.01 16.02 7.36
CA GLY A 22 -3.09 17.15 7.12
C GLY A 22 -2.36 17.05 5.78
N PRO A 23 -1.33 17.88 5.56
CA PRO A 23 -0.62 17.94 4.28
C PRO A 23 0.21 16.67 4.03
N THR A 24 0.38 16.30 2.77
CA THR A 24 1.32 15.25 2.37
C THR A 24 2.75 15.78 2.55
N PRO A 25 3.62 15.11 3.34
CA PRO A 25 5.02 15.53 3.46
C PRO A 25 5.73 15.55 2.10
N ALA A 26 6.59 16.54 1.89
CA ALA A 26 7.43 16.59 0.71
C ALA A 26 8.34 15.36 0.65
N GLY A 27 8.41 14.71 -0.51
CA GLY A 27 9.22 13.50 -0.71
C GLY A 27 8.65 12.24 -0.05
N LEU A 28 7.39 12.24 0.40
CA LEU A 28 6.74 11.01 0.87
C LEU A 28 6.79 9.94 -0.22
N ARG A 29 7.43 8.82 0.10
CA ARG A 29 7.42 7.58 -0.67
C ARG A 29 6.48 6.60 0.01
N VAL A 30 5.59 6.01 -0.79
CA VAL A 30 4.67 4.98 -0.32
C VAL A 30 4.91 3.73 -1.15
N ARG A 31 5.13 2.61 -0.47
CA ARG A 31 5.26 1.30 -1.11
C ARG A 31 4.16 0.38 -0.59
N LEU A 32 3.64 -0.45 -1.47
CA LEU A 32 2.85 -1.60 -1.08
C LEU A 32 3.75 -2.83 -1.15
N CYS A 33 3.71 -3.69 -0.13
CA CYS A 33 4.56 -4.89 -0.07
C CYS A 33 3.74 -6.12 0.33
N SER A 34 3.88 -7.19 -0.45
CA SER A 34 3.53 -8.56 -0.06
C SER A 34 4.70 -9.20 0.70
N LEU A 35 4.68 -10.52 0.92
CA LEU A 35 5.83 -11.22 1.51
C LEU A 35 6.99 -11.34 0.52
N THR A 36 6.69 -11.39 -0.78
CA THR A 36 7.63 -11.71 -1.85
C THR A 36 7.92 -10.54 -2.80
N ARG A 37 7.12 -9.47 -2.76
CA ARG A 37 7.23 -8.36 -3.72
C ARG A 37 6.86 -7.02 -3.10
N CYS A 38 7.51 -5.95 -3.55
CA CYS A 38 7.14 -4.57 -3.23
C CYS A 38 6.96 -3.76 -4.53
N ALA A 39 6.04 -2.80 -4.50
CA ALA A 39 5.80 -1.85 -5.57
C ALA A 39 5.64 -0.43 -5.00
N GLU A 40 6.27 0.55 -5.64
CA GLU A 40 5.98 1.96 -5.36
C GLU A 40 4.59 2.33 -5.86
N ILE A 41 3.87 3.14 -5.09
CA ILE A 41 2.54 3.63 -5.42
C ILE A 41 2.51 5.15 -5.30
N GLU A 42 1.81 5.80 -6.22
CA GLU A 42 1.76 7.26 -6.33
C GLU A 42 0.36 7.82 -6.08
N GLY A 43 0.29 8.94 -5.35
CA GLY A 43 -0.96 9.61 -4.99
C GLY A 43 -1.67 8.97 -3.79
N GLN A 44 -2.95 9.33 -3.56
CA GLN A 44 -3.80 8.76 -2.50
C GLN A 44 -4.76 7.65 -2.96
N ARG A 45 -4.96 7.50 -4.27
CA ARG A 45 -5.73 6.40 -4.86
C ARG A 45 -5.07 5.95 -6.16
N GLY A 46 -5.13 4.65 -6.44
CA GLY A 46 -4.60 4.10 -7.69
C GLY A 46 -4.81 2.60 -7.81
N THR A 47 -4.28 2.05 -8.90
CA THR A 47 -4.28 0.61 -9.19
C THR A 47 -2.91 0.17 -9.69
N THR A 48 -2.58 -1.10 -9.51
CA THR A 48 -1.35 -1.70 -10.02
C THR A 48 -1.53 -3.17 -10.35
N GLN A 49 -0.79 -3.65 -11.35
CA GLN A 49 -0.63 -5.08 -11.67
C GLN A 49 0.71 -5.62 -11.16
N ALA A 50 1.46 -4.85 -10.37
CA ALA A 50 2.78 -5.25 -9.89
C ALA A 50 2.75 -6.54 -9.07
N PHE A 51 1.62 -6.91 -8.47
CA PHE A 51 1.45 -8.14 -7.69
C PHE A 51 0.91 -9.32 -8.51
N ASN A 52 0.86 -9.23 -9.85
CA ASN A 52 0.38 -10.33 -10.67
C ASN A 52 1.18 -11.62 -10.38
N GLY A 53 0.45 -12.71 -10.11
CA GLY A 53 1.02 -14.02 -9.77
C GLY A 53 1.37 -14.22 -8.28
N VAL A 54 1.28 -13.19 -7.44
CA VAL A 54 1.48 -13.30 -5.99
C VAL A 54 0.27 -14.01 -5.37
N SER A 55 0.47 -14.88 -4.38
CA SER A 55 -0.64 -15.58 -3.73
C SER A 55 -1.61 -14.58 -3.09
N ALA A 56 -2.92 -14.72 -3.35
CA ALA A 56 -3.95 -13.86 -2.78
C ALA A 56 -4.09 -13.98 -1.25
N GLN A 57 -3.42 -14.98 -0.65
CA GLN A 57 -3.33 -15.16 0.80
C GLN A 57 -2.20 -14.31 1.42
N GLU A 58 -1.28 -13.77 0.62
CA GLU A 58 -0.23 -12.90 1.14
C GLU A 58 -0.81 -11.57 1.62
N PRO A 59 -0.49 -11.13 2.84
CA PRO A 59 -0.91 -9.83 3.32
C PRO A 59 -0.18 -8.71 2.57
N LEU A 60 -0.91 -7.65 2.22
CA LEU A 60 -0.33 -6.42 1.70
C LEU A 60 -0.13 -5.39 2.81
N ARG A 61 1.06 -4.79 2.87
CA ARG A 61 1.43 -3.77 3.85
C ARG A 61 1.81 -2.47 3.16
N PHE A 62 1.28 -1.36 3.65
CA PHE A 62 1.76 -0.03 3.30
C PHE A 62 3.05 0.27 4.07
N ILE A 63 4.09 0.64 3.35
CA ILE A 63 5.37 1.11 3.88
C ILE A 63 5.46 2.59 3.56
N TRP A 64 5.63 3.41 4.59
CA TRP A 64 5.67 4.87 4.51
C TRP A 64 7.09 5.35 4.81
N GLU A 65 7.64 6.18 3.94
CA GLU A 65 9.01 6.66 4.09
C GLU A 65 9.09 8.11 3.63
N VAL A 66 9.76 8.96 4.41
CA VAL A 66 10.14 10.30 4.00
C VAL A 66 11.67 10.34 4.07
N PRO A 67 12.38 10.23 2.93
CA PRO A 67 13.84 10.23 2.91
C PRO A 67 14.41 11.51 3.53
N GLY A 68 15.44 11.36 4.35
CA GLY A 68 16.07 12.47 5.06
C GLY A 68 16.38 12.11 6.51
N GLY A 69 16.58 13.11 7.35
CA GLY A 69 16.85 12.94 8.78
C GLY A 69 16.28 14.10 9.60
N GLY A 70 16.13 13.87 10.90
CA GLY A 70 15.56 14.85 11.83
C GLY A 70 14.05 14.70 12.01
N ARG A 71 13.41 15.73 12.57
CA ARG A 71 11.98 15.70 12.94
C ARG A 71 11.10 15.93 11.71
N LEU A 72 10.11 15.08 11.51
CA LEU A 72 9.07 15.29 10.50
C LEU A 72 7.98 16.23 11.04
N ILE A 73 7.90 17.45 10.48
CA ILE A 73 6.96 18.50 10.92
C ILE A 73 6.18 19.03 9.71
N PRO A 74 4.84 18.95 9.69
CA PRO A 74 4.02 18.18 10.63
C PRO A 74 4.28 16.68 10.50
N ALA A 75 4.00 15.92 11.56
CA ALA A 75 4.13 14.47 11.52
C ALA A 75 3.18 13.87 10.47
N LEU A 76 3.63 12.82 9.78
CA LEU A 76 2.76 12.02 8.92
C LEU A 76 1.70 11.33 9.78
N LYS A 77 0.42 11.55 9.46
CA LYS A 77 -0.72 10.91 10.11
C LYS A 77 -1.57 10.22 9.06
N VAL A 78 -1.60 8.89 9.08
CA VAL A 78 -2.44 8.08 8.20
C VAL A 78 -3.76 7.82 8.90
N GLN A 79 -4.86 8.30 8.33
CA GLN A 79 -6.20 8.12 8.88
C GLN A 79 -6.79 6.77 8.49
N ARG A 80 -6.61 6.37 7.23
CA ARG A 80 -7.15 5.14 6.64
C ARG A 80 -6.22 4.68 5.53
N ASN A 81 -6.07 3.37 5.39
CA ASN A 81 -5.37 2.74 4.29
C ASN A 81 -6.04 1.40 3.96
N GLU A 82 -6.40 1.21 2.71
CA GLU A 82 -7.20 0.09 2.26
C GLU A 82 -6.70 -0.41 0.91
N VAL A 83 -6.88 -1.71 0.70
CA VAL A 83 -6.59 -2.39 -0.56
C VAL A 83 -7.79 -3.20 -0.98
N LEU A 84 -8.03 -3.24 -2.29
CA LEU A 84 -8.94 -4.17 -2.93
C LEU A 84 -8.13 -5.02 -3.90
N VAL A 85 -8.24 -6.34 -3.74
CA VAL A 85 -7.41 -7.31 -4.45
C VAL A 85 -8.30 -8.16 -5.34
N ASN A 86 -8.12 -8.04 -6.65
CA ASN A 86 -8.68 -8.98 -7.61
C ASN A 86 -7.77 -10.20 -7.72
N TYR A 87 -8.34 -11.40 -7.68
CA TYR A 87 -7.62 -12.67 -7.78
C TYR A 87 -8.36 -13.66 -8.67
N ARG A 88 -7.66 -14.67 -9.17
CA ARG A 88 -8.20 -15.80 -9.94
C ARG A 88 -7.42 -17.08 -9.69
#